data_AF-A0A4E0QY51-F1
#
_entry.id   AF-A0A4E0QY51-F1
#
_cell.length_a   1.000
_cell.length_b   1.000
_cell.length_c   1.000
_cell.angle_alpha   90.00
_cell.angle_beta   90.00
_cell.angle_gamma   90.00
#
_symmetry.space_group_name_H-M   'P 1'
#
loop_
_entity.id
_entity.type
_entity.pdbx_description
1 polymer ?
#
loop_
_entity_poly.entity_id
_entity_poly.type
_entity_poly.pdbx_seq_one_letter_code
_entity_poly.pdbx_strand_id
1 'polypeptide(L)'
;MSVCSDRRRRPFTVTESAAIWKYIISNDLQNHIHRRSVWQTMEAAGVTTHSAESMRSHFRQVLFPQLNQKPFDQLIQRSFRGRRHEYTERDDQAILNYIVQNQRYR
;
A
#
# COMPACT_ATOMS: atom_id res chain seq x y z
N MET A 1 -9.95 -3.17 -30.23
CA MET A 1 -10.24 -1.89 -29.54
C MET A 1 -9.52 -1.93 -28.21
N SER A 2 -8.39 -1.21 -28.06
CA SER A 2 -7.65 -1.16 -26.81
C SER A 2 -8.08 0.09 -26.06
N VAL A 3 -8.89 -0.07 -25.01
CA VAL A 3 -9.26 1.04 -24.11
C VAL A 3 -8.09 1.32 -23.18
N CYS A 4 -7.14 2.13 -23.63
CA CYS A 4 -6.17 2.75 -22.74
C CYS A 4 -6.97 3.75 -21.88
N SER A 5 -7.55 3.32 -20.76
CA SER A 5 -8.19 4.25 -19.84
C SER A 5 -7.11 5.25 -19.42
N ASP A 6 -7.29 6.52 -19.77
CA ASP A 6 -6.51 7.66 -19.28
C ASP A 6 -6.58 7.65 -17.74
N ARG A 7 -5.71 6.85 -17.11
CA ARG A 7 -5.57 6.77 -15.65
C ARG A 7 -4.71 7.94 -15.21
N ARG A 8 -5.13 9.17 -15.53
CA ARG A 8 -4.55 10.35 -14.89
C ARG A 8 -4.83 10.23 -13.40
N ARG A 9 -3.74 10.05 -12.64
CA ARG A 9 -3.80 10.02 -11.18
C ARG A 9 -4.34 11.37 -10.73
N ARG A 10 -5.57 11.37 -10.21
CA ARG A 10 -6.16 12.56 -9.61
C ARG A 10 -5.44 12.81 -8.27
N PRO A 11 -4.99 14.04 -7.99
CA PRO A 11 -4.49 14.38 -6.66
C PRO A 11 -5.66 14.38 -5.67
N PHE A 12 -5.39 13.95 -4.44
CA PHE A 12 -6.37 14.07 -3.37
C PHE A 12 -6.56 15.55 -3.03
N THR A 13 -7.83 15.97 -2.96
CA THR A 13 -8.18 17.30 -2.49
C THR A 13 -8.21 17.37 -0.96
N VAL A 14 -8.13 18.58 -0.41
CA VAL A 14 -8.20 18.81 1.04
C VAL A 14 -9.57 18.37 1.59
N THR A 15 -10.63 18.57 0.82
CA THR A 15 -12.00 18.15 1.17
C THR A 15 -12.13 16.62 1.22
N GLU A 16 -11.59 15.90 0.24
CA GLU A 16 -11.56 14.43 0.24
C GLU A 16 -10.72 13.89 1.41
N SER A 17 -9.59 14.52 1.69
CA SER A 17 -8.72 14.18 2.82
C SER A 17 -9.46 14.33 4.16
N ALA A 18 -10.22 15.42 4.32
CA ALA A 18 -11.05 15.66 5.49
C ALA A 18 -12.25 14.69 5.58
N ALA A 19 -12.83 14.29 4.44
CA ALA A 19 -13.92 13.31 4.39
C ALA A 19 -13.45 11.92 4.84
N ILE A 20 -12.28 11.47 4.35
CA ILE A 20 -11.62 10.23 4.80
C ILE A 20 -11.42 10.27 6.32
N TRP A 21 -10.90 11.39 6.83
CA TRP A 21 -10.66 11.58 8.25
C TRP A 21 -11.93 11.50 9.09
N LYS A 22 -12.96 12.27 8.70
CA LYS A 22 -14.25 12.31 9.38
C LYS A 22 -14.89 10.92 9.43
N TYR A 23 -14.80 10.16 8.35
CA TYR A 23 -15.35 8.81 8.27
C TYR A 23 -14.66 7.85 9.26
N ILE A 24 -13.33 7.92 9.37
CA ILE A 24 -12.55 7.07 10.27
C ILE A 24 -12.89 7.37 11.74
N ILE A 25 -13.01 8.65 12.11
CA ILE A 25 -13.42 9.06 13.46
C ILE A 25 -14.85 8.62 13.76
N SER A 26 -15.79 8.89 12.85
CA SER A 26 -17.22 8.66 13.09
C SER A 26 -17.55 7.18 13.31
N ASN A 27 -16.75 6.28 12.75
CA ASN A 27 -16.94 4.84 12.85
C ASN A 27 -15.97 4.15 13.83
N ASP A 28 -15.17 4.91 14.59
CA ASP A 28 -14.11 4.38 15.47
C ASP A 28 -13.21 3.32 14.79
N LEU A 29 -12.87 3.58 13.52
CA LEU A 29 -12.11 2.63 12.70
C LEU A 29 -10.60 2.73 12.92
N GLN A 30 -10.16 3.49 13.92
CA GLN A 30 -8.74 3.74 14.21
C GLN A 30 -7.97 2.44 14.44
N ASN A 31 -8.58 1.48 15.14
CA ASN A 31 -7.99 0.16 15.39
C ASN A 31 -8.02 -0.74 14.14
N HIS A 32 -8.89 -0.44 13.17
CA HIS A 32 -9.13 -1.26 11.98
C HIS A 32 -8.51 -0.72 10.69
N ILE A 33 -7.84 0.44 10.73
CA ILE A 33 -7.18 1.08 9.56
C ILE A 33 -6.21 0.16 8.80
N HIS A 34 -5.66 -0.85 9.47
CA HIS A 34 -4.75 -1.83 8.89
C HIS A 34 -5.45 -2.81 7.94
N ARG A 35 -6.77 -3.01 8.11
CA ARG A 35 -7.56 -3.95 7.32
C ARG A 35 -7.98 -3.35 5.99
N ARG A 36 -7.83 -4.13 4.92
CA ARG A 36 -8.25 -3.75 3.57
C ARG A 36 -9.76 -3.51 3.46
N SER A 37 -10.55 -4.29 4.20
CA SER A 37 -12.01 -4.22 4.20
C SER A 37 -12.55 -2.84 4.57
N VAL A 38 -11.88 -2.11 5.45
CA VAL A 38 -12.27 -0.75 5.86
C VAL A 38 -12.24 0.20 4.66
N TRP A 39 -11.15 0.18 3.91
CA TRP A 39 -10.96 1.03 2.73
C TRP A 39 -11.93 0.67 1.59
N GLN A 40 -12.22 -0.62 1.42
CA GLN A 40 -13.23 -1.08 0.46
C GLN A 40 -14.64 -0.63 0.86
N THR A 41 -14.94 -0.65 2.16
CA THR A 41 -16.23 -0.15 2.67
C THR A 41 -16.36 1.35 2.44
N MET A 42 -15.26 2.12 2.61
CA MET A 42 -15.23 3.55 2.31
C MET A 42 -15.38 3.85 0.81
N GLU A 43 -14.80 3.03 -0.05
CA GLU A 43 -14.95 3.10 -1.50
C GLU A 43 -16.40 2.80 -1.91
N ALA A 44 -17.00 1.75 -1.35
CA ALA A 44 -18.40 1.39 -1.59
C ALA A 44 -19.37 2.46 -1.07
N ALA A 45 -19.03 3.12 0.05
CA ALA A 45 -19.79 4.24 0.58
C ALA A 45 -19.60 5.55 -0.21
N GLY A 46 -18.73 5.57 -1.23
CA GLY A 46 -18.51 6.73 -2.07
C GLY A 46 -17.89 7.92 -1.33
N VAL A 47 -17.10 7.67 -0.28
CA VAL A 47 -16.51 8.73 0.55
C VAL A 47 -15.58 9.63 -0.26
N THR A 48 -14.90 9.07 -1.27
CA THR A 48 -14.10 9.83 -2.24
C THR A 48 -14.23 9.25 -3.64
N THR A 49 -13.77 10.00 -4.64
CA THR A 49 -13.68 9.55 -6.03
C THR A 49 -12.53 8.56 -6.27
N HIS A 50 -11.72 8.29 -5.23
CA HIS A 50 -10.51 7.49 -5.31
C HIS A 50 -10.76 6.05 -4.88
N SER A 51 -9.89 5.16 -5.35
CA SER A 51 -9.99 3.75 -4.98
C SER A 51 -9.58 3.49 -3.53
N ALA A 52 -10.02 2.36 -2.98
CA ALA A 52 -9.66 1.88 -1.65
C ALA A 52 -8.14 1.89 -1.40
N GLU A 53 -7.35 1.40 -2.36
CA GLU A 53 -5.88 1.38 -2.25
C GLU A 53 -5.27 2.79 -2.30
N SER A 54 -5.83 3.69 -3.12
CA SER A 54 -5.38 5.07 -3.18
C SER A 54 -5.66 5.80 -1.87
N MET A 55 -6.86 5.64 -1.29
CA MET A 55 -7.21 6.23 0.01
C MET A 55 -6.30 5.71 1.12
N ARG A 56 -6.03 4.39 1.14
CA ARG A 56 -5.13 3.77 2.11
C ARG A 56 -3.71 4.32 2.00
N SER A 57 -3.18 4.44 0.79
CA SER A 57 -1.85 5.00 0.56
C SER A 57 -1.78 6.47 0.99
N HIS A 58 -2.77 7.27 0.62
CA HIS A 58 -2.88 8.68 1.00
C HIS A 58 -2.95 8.87 2.51
N PHE A 59 -3.79 8.07 3.18
CA PHE A 59 -3.87 8.09 4.63
C PHE A 59 -2.52 7.75 5.28
N ARG A 60 -1.85 6.69 4.83
CA ARG A 60 -0.57 6.27 5.40
C ARG A 60 0.57 7.27 5.16
N GLN A 61 0.61 7.90 3.99
CA GLN A 61 1.73 8.76 3.58
C GLN A 61 1.53 10.24 3.94
N VAL A 62 0.28 10.71 4.00
CA VAL A 62 -0.03 12.13 4.17
C VAL A 62 -0.72 12.38 5.50
N LEU A 63 -1.82 11.65 5.79
CA LEU A 63 -2.60 11.91 7.00
C LEU A 63 -1.90 11.38 8.26
N PHE A 64 -1.35 10.17 8.24
CA PHE A 64 -0.72 9.54 9.40
C PHE A 64 0.50 10.33 9.93
N PRO A 65 1.42 10.84 9.09
CA PRO A 65 2.53 11.68 9.56
C PRO A 65 2.06 13.04 10.12
N GLN A 66 0.98 13.62 9.58
CA GLN A 66 0.41 14.87 10.09
C GLN A 66 -0.14 14.71 11.53
N LEU A 67 -0.65 13.52 11.87
CA LEU A 67 -1.12 13.22 13.23
C LEU A 67 0.02 13.03 14.23
N ASN A 68 1.15 12.51 13.76
CA ASN A 68 2.22 12.05 14.62
C ASN A 68 3.37 13.06 14.79
N GLN A 69 3.15 14.33 14.40
CA GLN A 69 4.08 15.49 14.36
C GLN A 69 5.49 15.21 14.94
N LYS A 70 6.23 14.35 14.24
CA LYS A 70 7.66 14.17 14.39
C LYS A 70 8.27 14.62 13.07
N PRO A 71 9.37 15.39 13.11
CA PRO A 71 9.99 15.92 11.91
C PRO A 71 10.27 14.77 10.93
N PHE A 72 9.76 14.98 9.72
CA PHE A 72 9.70 14.04 8.60
C PHE A 72 11.09 13.50 8.18
N ASP A 73 12.18 14.12 8.66
CA ASP A 73 13.57 13.70 8.42
C ASP A 73 13.91 12.29 8.94
N GLN A 74 13.16 11.74 9.90
CA GLN A 74 13.42 10.39 10.43
C GLN A 74 12.70 9.25 9.68
N LEU A 75 11.68 9.53 8.85
CA LEU A 75 10.91 8.47 8.17
C LEU A 75 11.47 8.11 6.79
N ILE A 76 12.37 8.94 6.25
CA ILE A 76 13.20 8.63 5.08
C ILE A 76 14.41 7.75 5.49
N GLN A 77 14.55 7.34 6.76
CA GLN A 77 15.34 6.14 7.09
C GLN A 77 14.55 4.88 6.76
N ARG A 78 14.40 4.65 5.46
CA ARG A 78 14.64 3.34 4.86
C ARG A 78 14.15 2.16 5.71
N SER A 79 12.86 1.85 5.58
CA SER A 79 12.41 0.44 5.57
C SER A 79 12.96 -0.35 4.36
N PHE A 80 14.03 0.14 3.71
CA PHE A 80 14.98 -0.69 2.96
C PHE A 80 15.82 -1.49 3.97
N ARG A 81 15.19 -2.50 4.57
CA ARG A 81 15.81 -3.75 5.04
C ARG A 81 14.73 -4.56 5.75
N GLY A 82 13.66 -4.91 5.03
CA GLY A 82 13.31 -6.33 5.11
C GLY A 82 14.60 -7.06 4.78
N ARG A 83 15.17 -7.82 5.73
CA ARG A 83 16.39 -8.58 5.49
C ARG A 83 16.16 -9.34 4.20
N ARG A 84 16.83 -8.91 3.12
CA ARG A 84 16.77 -9.66 1.87
C ARG A 84 17.23 -11.06 2.24
N HIS A 85 16.45 -12.06 1.86
CA HIS A 85 16.88 -13.44 2.02
C HIS A 85 18.21 -13.57 1.29
N GLU A 86 19.24 -13.95 2.02
CA GLU A 86 20.57 -14.21 1.45
C GLU A 86 20.54 -15.65 1.00
N TYR A 87 20.66 -15.87 -0.31
CA TYR A 87 20.72 -17.21 -0.86
C TYR A 87 22.00 -17.88 -0.39
N THR A 88 21.85 -19.04 0.25
CA THR A 88 22.97 -19.90 0.65
C THR A 88 23.33 -20.84 -0.49
N GLU A 89 24.54 -21.41 -0.46
CA GLU A 89 24.95 -22.44 -1.43
C GLU A 89 23.96 -23.62 -1.50
N ARG A 90 23.29 -23.91 -0.38
CA ARG A 90 22.24 -24.92 -0.32
C ARG A 90 20.98 -24.50 -1.09
N ASP A 91 20.60 -23.23 -1.00
CA ASP A 91 19.49 -22.68 -1.76
C ASP A 91 19.81 -22.71 -3.26
N ASP A 92 21.04 -22.35 -3.64
CA ASP A 92 21.51 -22.38 -5.02
C ASP A 92 21.49 -23.81 -5.59
N GLN A 93 22.02 -24.79 -4.83
CA GLN A 93 21.96 -26.20 -5.22
C GLN A 93 20.51 -26.70 -5.36
N ALA A 94 19.61 -26.30 -4.46
CA ALA A 94 18.20 -26.68 -4.53
C ALA A 94 17.51 -26.11 -5.78
N ILE A 95 17.81 -24.85 -6.12
CA ILE A 95 17.29 -24.20 -7.33
C ILE A 95 17.83 -24.88 -8.59
N LEU A 96 19.14 -25.15 -8.64
CA LEU A 96 19.77 -25.83 -9.78
C LEU A 96 19.20 -27.25 -9.96
N ASN A 97 19.08 -28.02 -8.88
CA ASN A 97 18.48 -29.35 -8.91
C ASN A 97 17.04 -29.31 -9.42
N TYR A 98 16.25 -28.34 -8.97
CA TYR A 98 14.87 -28.17 -9.42
C TYR A 98 14.78 -27.89 -10.93
N ILE A 99 15.65 -27.03 -11.47
CA ILE A 99 15.66 -26.70 -12.91
C ILE A 99 16.03 -27.94 -13.74
N VAL A 100 17.04 -28.71 -13.30
CA VAL A 100 17.49 -29.94 -13.98
C VAL A 100 16.41 -31.01 -13.94
N GLN A 101 15.82 -31.28 -12.77
CA GLN A 101 14.77 -32.28 -12.58
C GLN A 101 13.54 -32.01 -13.46
N ASN A 102 13.18 -30.73 -13.63
CA ASN A 102 11.99 -30.34 -14.39
C ASN A 102 12.31 -29.99 -15.85
N GLN A 103 13.55 -30.23 -16.31
CA GLN A 103 14.03 -29.90 -17.66
C GLN A 103 13.64 -28.48 -18.10
N ARG A 104 13.76 -27.52 -17.18
CA ARG A 104 13.37 -26.11 -17.42
C ARG A 104 14.47 -25.27 -18.07
N TYR A 105 15.46 -25.91 -18.66
CA TYR A 105 16.40 -25.26 -19.57
C TYR A 105 15.72 -25.17 -20.94
N ARG A 106 15.49 -23.95 -21.43
CA ARG A 106 15.03 -23.69 -22.80
C ARG A 106 16.15 -23.02 -23.58
#